data_AF-A0A7S1HAS3-F1
#
_entry.id   AF-A0A7S1HAS3-F1
#
_cell.length_a   1.000
_cell.length_b   1.000
_cell.length_c   1.000
_cell.angle_alpha   90.00
_cell.angle_beta   90.00
_cell.angle_gamma   90.00
#
_symmetry.space_group_name_H-M   'P 1'
#
loop_
_entity.id
_entity.type
_entity.pdbx_description
1 polymer ?
#
loop_
_entity_poly.entity_id
_entity_poly.type
_entity_poly.pdbx_seq_one_letter_code
_entity_poly.pdbx_strand_id
1 'polypeptide(L)'
;LLFNANTKWPELSIGGKTERVDDTRYGLLRQSPDRAVRKQVFDAFFGAIGQYEDTYGVTLGNVVRDDTAMAKLRRYPSAVAMSLGAEAVPETVYRTLVAEVRRGLPTLHR
;
A
#
# COMPACT_ATOMS: atom_id res chain seq x y z
N LEU A 1 -11.36 8.95 -1.25
CA LEU A 1 -11.99 9.33 -2.53
C LEU A 1 -10.99 9.39 -3.67
N LEU A 2 -9.79 9.95 -3.46
CA LEU A 2 -8.77 10.11 -4.50
C LEU A 2 -8.57 8.85 -5.38
N PHE A 3 -8.19 7.72 -4.78
CA PHE A 3 -7.98 6.44 -5.48
C PHE A 3 -9.26 5.86 -6.11
N ASN A 4 -10.35 5.80 -5.34
CA ASN A 4 -11.58 5.11 -5.77
C ASN A 4 -12.45 5.89 -6.76
N ALA A 5 -12.32 7.22 -6.83
CA ALA A 5 -13.27 8.07 -7.54
C ALA A 5 -12.62 9.14 -8.43
N ASN A 6 -11.43 9.64 -8.08
CA ASN A 6 -10.83 10.78 -8.78
C ASN A 6 -9.64 10.41 -9.67
N THR A 7 -9.03 9.25 -9.45
CA THR A 7 -7.91 8.78 -10.27
C THR A 7 -8.38 8.53 -11.70
N LYS A 8 -7.72 9.18 -12.65
CA LYS A 8 -7.93 8.94 -14.07
C LYS A 8 -7.12 7.71 -14.49
N TRP A 9 -7.78 6.57 -14.55
CA TRP A 9 -7.14 5.32 -14.93
C TRP A 9 -6.75 5.30 -16.41
N PRO A 10 -5.54 4.85 -16.76
CA PRO A 10 -5.09 4.79 -18.14
C PRO A 10 -5.74 3.61 -18.88
N GLU A 11 -5.79 3.71 -20.20
CA GLU A 11 -6.20 2.63 -21.08
C GLU A 11 -5.00 2.11 -21.87
N LEU A 12 -4.87 0.79 -22.00
CA LEU A 12 -3.81 0.12 -22.76
C LEU A 12 -4.43 -0.85 -23.78
N SER A 13 -3.81 -0.96 -24.96
CA SER A 13 -4.16 -2.03 -25.91
C SER A 13 -3.39 -3.30 -25.56
N ILE A 14 -4.08 -4.33 -25.07
CA ILE A 14 -3.51 -5.60 -24.65
C ILE A 14 -4.19 -6.72 -25.45
N GLY A 15 -3.43 -7.46 -26.25
CA GLY A 15 -3.96 -8.55 -27.06
C GLY A 15 -5.06 -8.12 -28.04
N GLY A 16 -4.97 -6.90 -28.57
CA GLY A 16 -5.95 -6.34 -29.51
C GLY A 16 -7.24 -5.81 -28.85
N LYS A 17 -7.30 -5.75 -27.52
CA LYS A 17 -8.41 -5.17 -26.76
C LYS A 17 -7.95 -3.96 -25.97
N THR A 18 -8.77 -2.92 -25.94
CA THR A 18 -8.55 -1.78 -25.04
C THR A 18 -8.96 -2.18 -23.62
N GLU A 19 -8.01 -2.07 -22.70
CA GLU A 19 -8.14 -2.44 -21.30
C GLU A 19 -7.89 -1.22 -20.43
N ARG A 20 -8.87 -0.84 -19.60
CA ARG A 20 -8.69 0.17 -18.56
C ARG A 20 -7.91 -0.45 -17.39
N VAL A 21 -6.83 0.19 -16.95
CA VAL A 21 -5.97 -0.29 -15.87
C VAL A 21 -6.35 0.39 -14.55
N ASP A 22 -7.53 0.05 -14.04
CA ASP A 22 -7.99 0.42 -12.69
C ASP A 22 -7.56 -0.61 -11.64
N ASP A 23 -7.98 -0.42 -10.38
CA ASP A 23 -7.62 -1.28 -9.25
C ASP A 23 -8.04 -2.75 -9.45
N THR A 24 -9.23 -2.94 -10.01
CA THR A 24 -9.81 -4.25 -10.30
C THR A 24 -9.09 -4.94 -11.45
N ARG A 25 -8.87 -4.22 -12.56
CA ARG A 25 -8.19 -4.79 -13.75
C ARG A 25 -6.70 -4.95 -13.52
N TYR A 26 -6.04 -4.10 -12.75
CA TYR A 26 -4.61 -4.23 -12.43
C TYR A 26 -4.29 -5.60 -11.86
N GLY A 27 -5.11 -6.10 -10.91
CA GLY A 27 -4.94 -7.41 -10.30
C GLY A 27 -4.95 -8.57 -11.31
N LEU A 28 -5.80 -8.49 -12.34
CA LEU A 28 -5.88 -9.49 -13.40
C LEU A 28 -4.75 -9.32 -14.42
N LEU A 29 -4.53 -8.11 -14.91
CA LEU A 29 -3.61 -7.80 -15.99
C LEU A 29 -2.14 -8.00 -15.58
N ARG A 30 -1.79 -7.78 -14.29
CA ARG A 30 -0.43 -8.04 -13.77
C ARG A 30 -0.06 -9.52 -13.71
N GLN A 31 -1.01 -10.42 -13.94
CA GLN A 31 -0.79 -11.88 -13.99
C GLN A 31 -0.59 -12.40 -15.41
N SER A 32 -0.60 -11.52 -16.43
CA SER A 32 -0.38 -11.90 -17.82
C SER A 32 0.86 -12.79 -17.99
N PRO A 33 0.82 -13.85 -18.83
CA PRO A 33 2.00 -14.65 -19.14
C PRO A 33 3.09 -13.81 -19.83
N ASP A 34 2.70 -12.76 -20.56
CA ASP A 34 3.63 -11.85 -21.23
C ASP A 34 4.22 -10.83 -20.25
N ARG A 35 5.56 -10.85 -20.10
CA ARG A 35 6.31 -9.92 -19.26
C ARG A 35 6.16 -8.46 -19.71
N ALA A 36 6.08 -8.20 -21.02
CA ALA A 36 5.93 -6.85 -21.55
C ALA A 36 4.60 -6.24 -21.10
N VAL A 37 3.52 -7.02 -21.18
CA VAL A 37 2.19 -6.63 -20.66
C VAL A 37 2.26 -6.36 -19.16
N ARG A 38 2.86 -7.25 -18.36
CA ARG A 38 2.99 -7.02 -16.90
C ARG A 38 3.72 -5.72 -16.58
N LYS A 39 4.79 -5.40 -17.31
CA LYS A 39 5.54 -4.16 -17.12
C LYS A 39 4.69 -2.94 -17.48
N GLN A 40 4.07 -2.93 -18.66
CA GLN A 40 3.24 -1.82 -19.11
C GLN A 40 2.07 -1.55 -18.14
N VAL A 41 1.40 -2.60 -17.69
CA VAL A 41 0.31 -2.53 -16.70
C VAL A 41 0.81 -1.94 -15.37
N PHE A 42 1.98 -2.38 -14.89
CA PHE A 42 2.59 -1.85 -13.68
C PHE A 42 2.93 -0.36 -13.81
N ASP A 43 3.64 0.00 -14.88
CA ASP A 43 4.07 1.38 -15.12
C ASP A 43 2.85 2.31 -15.27
N ALA A 44 1.82 1.88 -15.99
CA ALA A 44 0.60 2.67 -16.20
C ALA A 44 -0.18 2.86 -14.89
N PHE A 45 -0.39 1.79 -14.12
CA PHE A 45 -1.14 1.83 -12.87
C PHE A 45 -0.45 2.71 -11.81
N PHE A 46 0.83 2.44 -11.54
CA PHE A 46 1.58 3.22 -10.55
C PHE A 46 1.95 4.61 -11.07
N GLY A 47 2.08 4.80 -12.38
CA GLY A 47 2.21 6.12 -12.99
C GLY A 47 0.99 7.00 -12.72
N ALA A 48 -0.23 6.47 -12.87
CA ALA A 48 -1.46 7.19 -12.58
C ALA A 48 -1.60 7.53 -11.08
N ILE A 49 -1.22 6.62 -10.19
CA ILE A 49 -1.22 6.86 -8.74
C ILE A 49 -0.16 7.90 -8.36
N GLY A 50 1.03 7.81 -8.96
CA GLY A 50 2.18 8.68 -8.70
C GLY A 50 1.90 10.15 -9.02
N GLN A 51 0.98 10.45 -9.94
CA GLN A 51 0.52 11.83 -10.20
C GLN A 51 -0.04 12.54 -8.96
N TYR A 52 -0.42 11.77 -7.92
CA TYR A 52 -0.98 12.30 -6.69
C TYR A 52 -0.12 11.99 -5.46
N GLU A 53 1.17 11.65 -5.64
CA GLU A 53 2.09 11.29 -4.57
C GLU A 53 2.09 12.30 -3.41
N ASP A 54 2.15 13.60 -3.71
CA ASP A 54 2.12 14.67 -2.70
C ASP A 54 0.82 14.63 -1.86
N THR A 55 -0.32 14.42 -2.51
CA THR A 55 -1.61 14.38 -1.81
C THR A 55 -1.70 13.16 -0.90
N TYR A 56 -1.22 12.01 -1.36
CA TYR A 56 -1.13 10.81 -0.54
C TYR A 56 -0.17 11.01 0.63
N GLY A 57 1.01 11.61 0.39
CA GLY A 57 2.00 11.90 1.42
C GLY A 57 1.46 12.80 2.52
N VAL A 58 0.78 13.89 2.15
CA VAL A 58 0.15 14.80 3.13
C VAL A 58 -0.95 14.09 3.91
N THR A 59 -1.83 13.36 3.23
CA THR A 59 -2.96 12.68 3.88
C THR A 59 -2.47 11.61 4.86
N LEU A 60 -1.52 10.77 4.44
CA LEU A 60 -0.92 9.75 5.31
C LEU A 60 -0.14 10.38 6.46
N GLY A 61 0.62 11.44 6.18
CA GLY A 61 1.36 12.17 7.21
C GLY A 61 0.45 12.75 8.30
N ASN A 62 -0.74 13.24 7.93
CA ASN A 62 -1.73 13.73 8.89
C ASN A 62 -2.27 12.59 9.76
N VAL A 63 -2.64 11.45 9.15
CA VAL A 63 -3.09 10.26 9.91
C VAL A 63 -2.04 9.82 10.93
N VAL A 64 -0.76 9.72 10.52
CA VAL A 64 0.34 9.34 11.42
C VAL A 64 0.51 10.35 12.57
N ARG A 65 0.39 11.66 12.29
CA ARG A 65 0.46 12.71 13.33
C ARG A 65 -0.70 12.60 14.31
N ASP A 66 -1.90 12.39 13.82
CA ASP A 66 -3.10 12.26 14.65
C ASP A 66 -3.00 11.02 15.56
N ASP A 67 -2.61 9.88 15.01
CA ASP A 67 -2.44 8.63 15.78
C ASP A 67 -1.37 8.75 16.86
N THR A 68 -0.23 9.38 16.54
CA THR A 68 0.86 9.59 17.50
C THR A 68 0.49 10.60 18.59
N ALA A 69 -0.23 11.67 18.25
CA ALA A 69 -0.75 12.63 19.22
C ALA A 69 -1.79 11.98 20.15
N MET A 70 -2.72 11.19 19.60
CA MET A 70 -3.73 10.48 20.38
C MET A 70 -3.12 9.45 21.33
N ALA A 71 -2.12 8.69 20.87
CA ALA A 71 -1.40 7.75 21.72
C ALA A 71 -0.78 8.44 22.93
N LYS A 72 -0.11 9.57 22.71
CA LYS A 72 0.49 10.38 23.79
C LYS A 72 -0.57 10.90 24.77
N LEU A 73 -1.67 11.46 24.27
CA LEU A 73 -2.76 11.97 25.11
C LEU A 73 -3.40 10.87 25.97
N ARG A 74 -3.51 9.67 25.41
CA ARG A 74 -4.01 8.47 26.10
C ARG A 74 -2.95 7.72 26.90
N ARG A 75 -1.75 8.29 27.06
CA ARG A 75 -0.63 7.74 27.84
C ARG A 75 -0.11 6.39 27.35
N TYR A 76 -0.25 6.10 26.07
CA TYR A 76 0.42 4.98 25.42
C TYR A 76 1.84 5.36 25.00
N PRO A 77 2.80 4.42 25.03
CA PRO A 77 4.18 4.67 24.62
C PRO A 77 4.34 4.86 23.10
N SER A 78 3.40 4.36 22.31
CA SER A 78 3.41 4.47 20.85
C SER A 78 1.99 4.34 20.26
N ALA A 79 1.80 4.79 19.02
CA ALA A 79 0.56 4.56 18.28
C ALA A 79 0.28 3.06 18.05
N VAL A 80 1.33 2.25 17.90
CA VAL A 80 1.21 0.78 17.77
C VAL A 80 0.70 0.16 19.07
N ALA A 81 1.25 0.56 20.22
CA ALA A 81 0.76 0.12 21.53
C ALA A 81 -0.69 0.53 21.77
N MET A 82 -1.07 1.74 21.36
CA MET A 82 -2.46 2.20 21.46
C MET A 82 -3.41 1.35 20.60
N SER A 83 -3.04 1.06 19.35
CA SER A 83 -3.86 0.26 18.43
C SER A 83 -4.05 -1.18 18.91
N LEU A 84 -2.98 -1.81 19.40
CA LEU A 84 -3.00 -3.19 19.89
C LEU A 84 -3.60 -3.33 21.30
N GLY A 85 -3.58 -2.25 22.08
CA GLY A 85 -4.06 -2.24 23.47
C GLY A 85 -5.54 -2.59 23.61
N ALA A 86 -6.36 -2.29 22.60
CA ALA A 86 -7.78 -2.66 22.58
C ALA A 86 -8.00 -4.18 22.66
N GLU A 87 -7.08 -4.97 22.11
CA GLU A 87 -7.12 -6.43 22.08
C GLU A 87 -6.17 -7.07 23.12
N ALA A 88 -5.66 -6.26 24.06
CA ALA A 88 -4.67 -6.69 25.05
C ALA A 88 -3.41 -7.37 24.46
N VAL A 89 -3.05 -7.02 23.21
CA VAL A 89 -1.88 -7.57 22.54
C VAL A 89 -0.64 -6.74 22.90
N PRO A 90 0.42 -7.33 23.51
CA PRO A 90 1.65 -6.60 23.77
C PRO A 90 2.32 -6.16 22.47
N GLU A 91 2.80 -4.92 22.41
CA GLU A 91 3.51 -4.37 21.24
C GLU A 91 4.73 -5.22 20.83
N THR A 92 5.33 -5.94 21.77
CA THR A 92 6.44 -6.88 21.51
C THR A 92 6.06 -7.98 20.53
N VAL A 93 4.81 -8.43 20.48
CA VAL A 93 4.33 -9.43 19.52
C VAL A 93 4.47 -8.91 18.09
N TYR A 94 4.00 -7.68 17.83
CA TYR A 94 4.13 -7.02 16.53
C TYR A 94 5.61 -6.78 16.16
N ARG A 95 6.41 -6.30 17.11
CA ARG A 95 7.85 -6.04 16.86
C ARG A 95 8.63 -7.31 16.56
N THR A 96 8.32 -8.41 17.24
CA THR A 96 8.91 -9.73 16.99
C THR A 96 8.54 -10.22 15.59
N LEU A 97 7.27 -10.13 15.19
CA LEU A 97 6.85 -10.49 13.82
C LEU A 97 7.69 -9.73 12.77
N VAL A 98 7.80 -8.41 12.90
CA VAL A 98 8.60 -7.59 11.97
C VAL A 98 10.07 -8.02 11.96
N ALA A 99 10.66 -8.31 13.13
CA ALA A 99 12.05 -8.74 13.24
C ALA A 99 12.31 -10.11 12.59
N GLU A 100 11.43 -11.08 12.82
CA GLU A 100 11.56 -12.43 12.25
C GLU A 100 11.30 -12.44 10.74
N VAL A 101 10.32 -11.67 10.24
CA VAL A 101 10.11 -11.48 8.80
C VAL A 101 11.34 -10.88 8.14
N ARG A 102 11.97 -9.87 8.75
CA ARG A 102 13.23 -9.27 8.26
C ARG A 102 14.38 -10.29 8.23
N ARG A 103 14.50 -11.11 9.28
CA ARG A 103 15.50 -12.20 9.32
C ARG A 103 15.26 -13.24 8.23
N GLY A 104 14.00 -13.47 7.85
CA GLY A 104 13.58 -14.37 6.77
C GLY A 104 13.72 -13.83 5.34
N LEU A 105 14.09 -12.56 5.15
CA LEU A 105 14.24 -11.97 3.80
C LEU A 105 15.17 -12.74 2.85
N PRO A 106 16.26 -13.41 3.30
CA PRO A 106 17.05 -14.26 2.41
C PRO A 106 16.27 -15.39 1.75
N THR A 107 15.20 -15.89 2.39
CA THR A 107 14.31 -16.91 1.79
C THR A 107 13.45 -16.30 0.69
N LEU A 108 13.01 -15.05 0.84
CA LEU A 108 12.25 -14.32 -0.17
C LEU A 108 13.10 -13.96 -1.39
N HIS A 109 14.38 -13.63 -1.19
CA HIS A 109 15.31 -13.24 -2.26
C HIS A 109 15.93 -14.42 -3.01
N ARG A 110 15.65 -15.66 -2.60
CA ARG A 110 16.20 -16.86 -3.23
C ARG A 110 15.65 -17.07 -4.64
#